data_AF-A0A9D2E641-F1
#
_entry.id   AF-A0A9D2E641-F1
#
_cell.length_a   1.000
_cell.length_b   1.000
_cell.length_c   1.000
_cell.angle_alpha   90.00
_cell.angle_beta   90.00
_cell.angle_gamma   90.00
#
_symmetry.space_group_name_H-M   'P 1'
#
loop_
_entity.id
_entity.type
_entity.pdbx_description
1 polymer ?
#
loop_
_entity_poly.entity_id
_entity_poly.type
_entity_poly.pdbx_seq_one_letter_code
_entity_poly.pdbx_strand_id
1 'polypeptide(L)'
;MFEFFWTRSASLWLAALYIAMGVLLLVFPAASSTLFVWTLAAGAAAYGVSHLVRYLQDRKADKGNPGDLFLTLLPAAFSAFALIWPQTILAVLPLVLGSLLLMDGVGKLPLAITGLREQFPGMIPLTLSAIVPIVLGAILVFNPFAAVRIAVMVFGGALVADGASDLATVILEKRAGASAVGSGPAL
;
A
#
# COMPACT_ATOMS: atom_id res chain seq x y z
N MET A 1 -16.73 11.43 -30.92
CA MET A 1 -17.99 11.39 -30.13
C MET A 1 -18.07 10.18 -29.19
N PHE A 2 -17.69 8.97 -29.64
CA PHE A 2 -17.69 7.76 -28.78
C PHE A 2 -16.65 7.74 -27.65
N GLU A 3 -15.46 8.31 -27.83
CA GLU A 3 -14.47 8.42 -26.74
C GLU A 3 -14.93 9.29 -25.57
N PHE A 4 -15.76 10.32 -25.84
CA PHE A 4 -16.29 11.24 -24.82
C PHE A 4 -17.35 10.56 -23.93
N PHE A 5 -18.16 9.67 -24.51
CA PHE A 5 -19.11 8.85 -23.75
C PHE A 5 -18.39 7.75 -22.97
N TRP A 6 -17.35 7.14 -23.54
CA TRP A 6 -16.55 6.13 -22.87
C TRP A 6 -15.77 6.71 -21.68
N THR A 7 -15.13 7.87 -21.83
CA THR A 7 -14.40 8.53 -20.72
C THR A 7 -15.33 9.00 -19.60
N ARG A 8 -16.51 9.56 -19.90
CA ARG A 8 -17.49 9.95 -18.87
C ARG A 8 -18.10 8.76 -18.13
N SER A 9 -18.38 7.67 -18.84
CA SER A 9 -18.91 6.45 -18.21
C SER A 9 -17.81 5.75 -17.40
N ALA A 10 -16.58 5.78 -17.90
CA ALA A 10 -15.41 5.20 -17.23
C ALA A 10 -15.06 5.96 -15.94
N SER A 11 -15.13 7.30 -15.91
CA SER A 11 -14.83 8.08 -14.70
C SER A 11 -15.89 7.89 -13.63
N LEU A 12 -17.18 7.87 -13.98
CA LEU A 12 -18.26 7.55 -13.04
C LEU A 12 -18.15 6.12 -12.51
N TRP A 13 -17.78 5.16 -13.37
CA TRP A 13 -17.58 3.77 -12.98
C TRP A 13 -16.36 3.61 -12.06
N LEU A 14 -15.24 4.26 -12.36
CA LEU A 14 -14.06 4.28 -11.50
C LEU A 14 -14.36 4.91 -10.14
N ALA A 15 -15.04 6.06 -10.11
CA ALA A 15 -15.40 6.74 -8.86
C ALA A 15 -16.35 5.88 -8.00
N ALA A 16 -17.34 5.25 -8.62
CA ALA A 16 -18.23 4.31 -7.94
C ALA A 16 -17.47 3.08 -7.41
N LEU A 17 -16.52 2.55 -8.20
CA LEU A 17 -15.65 1.44 -7.80
C LEU A 17 -14.75 1.84 -6.63
N TYR A 18 -14.14 3.03 -6.65
CA TYR A 18 -13.30 3.54 -5.57
C TYR A 18 -14.08 3.75 -4.28
N ILE A 19 -15.29 4.30 -4.35
CA ILE A 19 -16.17 4.43 -3.17
C ILE A 19 -16.55 3.04 -2.65
N ALA A 20 -16.97 2.12 -3.52
CA ALA A 20 -17.36 0.77 -3.11
C ALA A 20 -16.19 0.02 -2.45
N MET A 21 -14.99 0.10 -3.05
CA MET A 21 -13.78 -0.52 -2.52
C MET A 21 -13.33 0.13 -1.22
N GLY A 22 -13.39 1.46 -1.12
CA GLY A 22 -13.09 2.21 0.10
C GLY A 22 -14.04 1.88 1.26
N VAL A 23 -15.34 1.77 1.01
CA VAL A 23 -16.33 1.31 1.99
C VAL A 23 -16.05 -0.14 2.41
N LEU A 24 -15.75 -1.02 1.46
CA LEU A 24 -15.40 -2.41 1.77
C LEU A 24 -14.18 -2.50 2.71
N LEU A 25 -13.14 -1.69 2.46
CA LEU A 25 -11.93 -1.59 3.28
C LEU A 25 -12.24 -1.05 4.69
N LEU A 26 -13.15 -0.08 4.82
CA LEU A 26 -13.57 0.49 6.11
C LEU A 26 -14.37 -0.50 6.95
N VAL A 27 -15.30 -1.24 6.34
CA VAL A 27 -16.17 -2.19 7.05
C VAL A 27 -15.43 -3.49 7.38
N PHE A 28 -14.61 -4.00 6.45
CA PHE A 28 -13.91 -5.30 6.60
C PHE A 28 -12.39 -5.20 6.44
N PRO A 29 -11.69 -4.39 7.25
CA PRO A 29 -10.25 -4.19 7.11
C PRO A 29 -9.44 -5.47 7.36
N ALA A 30 -9.95 -6.39 8.19
CA ALA A 30 -9.33 -7.69 8.44
C ALA A 30 -9.44 -8.65 7.25
N ALA A 31 -10.56 -8.61 6.51
CA ALA A 31 -10.72 -9.41 5.30
C ALA A 31 -9.78 -8.89 4.20
N SER A 32 -9.69 -7.57 4.05
CA SER A 32 -8.79 -6.93 3.08
C SER A 32 -7.32 -7.25 3.34
N SER A 33 -6.84 -7.19 4.58
CA SER A 33 -5.45 -7.55 4.90
C SER A 33 -5.16 -9.03 4.68
N THR A 34 -6.13 -9.91 4.96
CA THR A 34 -6.02 -11.35 4.70
C THR A 34 -5.95 -11.66 3.21
N LEU A 35 -6.82 -11.04 2.40
CA LEU A 35 -6.81 -11.16 0.94
C LEU A 35 -5.50 -10.66 0.34
N PHE A 36 -4.97 -9.54 0.84
CA PHE A 36 -3.69 -9.01 0.41
C PHE A 36 -2.56 -10.02 0.62
N VAL A 37 -2.50 -10.66 1.80
CA VAL A 37 -1.47 -11.67 2.05
C VAL A 37 -1.70 -12.95 1.29
N TRP A 38 -2.94 -13.40 1.12
CA TRP A 38 -3.24 -14.52 0.23
C TRP A 38 -2.75 -14.26 -1.20
N THR A 39 -2.93 -13.04 -1.69
CA THR A 39 -2.46 -12.63 -3.02
C THR A 39 -0.93 -12.62 -3.10
N LEU A 40 -0.25 -12.06 -2.09
CA LEU A 40 1.22 -12.10 -2.01
C LEU A 40 1.75 -13.53 -1.88
N ALA A 41 1.12 -14.35 -1.05
CA ALA A 41 1.46 -15.74 -0.83
C ALA A 41 1.28 -16.56 -2.11
N ALA A 42 0.18 -16.36 -2.84
CA ALA A 42 -0.05 -16.98 -4.14
C ALA A 42 1.00 -16.54 -5.17
N GLY A 43 1.37 -15.26 -5.22
CA GLY A 43 2.43 -14.76 -6.08
C GLY A 43 3.81 -15.35 -5.74
N ALA A 44 4.14 -15.42 -4.45
CA ALA A 44 5.37 -16.05 -3.96
C ALA A 44 5.38 -17.56 -4.23
N ALA A 45 4.23 -18.23 -4.15
CA ALA A 45 4.07 -19.63 -4.51
C ALA A 45 4.31 -19.84 -6.01
N ALA A 46 3.70 -19.02 -6.88
CA ALA A 46 3.91 -19.07 -8.32
C ALA A 46 5.39 -18.86 -8.70
N TYR A 47 6.05 -17.90 -8.05
CA TYR A 47 7.48 -17.68 -8.22
C TYR A 47 8.31 -18.89 -7.76
N GLY A 48 8.02 -19.44 -6.58
CA GLY A 48 8.69 -20.63 -6.04
C GLY A 48 8.53 -21.86 -6.93
N VAL A 49 7.32 -22.09 -7.46
CA VAL A 49 7.02 -23.18 -8.41
C VAL A 49 7.80 -22.98 -9.71
N SER A 50 7.85 -21.76 -10.26
CA SER A 50 8.60 -21.49 -11.50
C SER A 50 10.09 -21.80 -11.36
N HIS A 51 10.65 -21.52 -10.18
CA HIS A 51 12.05 -21.80 -9.87
C HIS A 51 12.31 -23.30 -9.63
N LEU A 52 11.37 -24.00 -8.98
CA LEU A 52 11.41 -25.45 -8.78
C LEU A 52 11.34 -26.22 -10.11
N VAL A 53 10.50 -25.77 -11.04
CA VAL A 53 10.38 -26.36 -12.39
C VAL A 53 11.67 -26.17 -13.18
N ARG A 54 12.28 -24.98 -13.15
CA ARG A 54 13.59 -24.71 -13.78
C ARG A 54 14.68 -25.58 -13.19
N TYR A 55 14.72 -25.72 -11.87
CA TYR A 55 15.66 -26.59 -11.18
C TYR A 55 15.54 -28.07 -11.59
N LEU A 56 14.31 -28.58 -11.72
CA LEU A 56 14.04 -29.95 -12.19
C LEU A 56 14.45 -30.14 -13.67
N GLN A 57 14.39 -29.10 -14.50
CA GLN A 57 14.84 -29.13 -15.88
C GLN A 57 16.37 -29.12 -15.97
N ASP A 58 17.06 -28.30 -15.18
CA ASP A 58 18.52 -28.23 -15.13
C ASP A 58 19.15 -29.52 -14.57
N ARG A 59 18.47 -30.16 -13.60
CA ARG A 59 18.80 -31.52 -13.12
C ARG A 59 18.68 -32.60 -14.20
N LYS A 60 17.70 -32.48 -15.11
CA LYS A 60 17.55 -33.42 -16.24
C LYS A 60 18.56 -33.17 -17.37
N ALA A 61 19.19 -32.00 -17.39
CA ALA A 61 20.18 -31.59 -18.39
C ALA A 61 21.64 -31.85 -17.98
N ASP A 62 21.88 -32.56 -16.86
CA ASP A 62 23.18 -33.02 -16.34
C ASP A 62 24.26 -31.92 -16.21
N LYS A 63 23.84 -30.70 -15.82
CA LYS A 63 24.71 -29.52 -15.59
C LYS A 63 24.65 -29.04 -14.13
N GLY A 64 24.72 -29.95 -13.17
CA GLY A 64 24.50 -29.62 -11.76
C GLY A 64 25.70 -28.97 -11.07
N ASN A 65 25.64 -27.66 -10.81
CA ASN A 65 26.53 -27.00 -9.85
C ASN A 65 25.97 -27.12 -8.41
N PRO A 66 26.73 -27.60 -7.42
CA PRO A 66 26.24 -27.79 -6.04
C PRO A 66 25.72 -26.52 -5.35
N GLY A 67 26.15 -25.33 -5.81
CA GLY A 67 25.70 -24.04 -5.28
C GLY A 67 24.24 -23.69 -5.61
N ASP A 68 23.69 -24.22 -6.71
CA ASP A 68 22.30 -23.95 -7.12
C ASP A 68 21.26 -24.63 -6.24
N LEU A 69 21.65 -25.71 -5.54
CA LEU A 69 20.80 -26.42 -4.60
C LEU A 69 20.41 -25.56 -3.40
N PHE A 70 21.37 -24.81 -2.83
CA PHE A 70 21.10 -23.93 -1.70
C PHE A 70 20.22 -22.74 -2.11
N LEU A 71 20.49 -22.19 -3.29
CA LEU A 71 19.78 -21.02 -3.81
C LEU A 71 18.34 -21.33 -4.25
N THR A 72 18.03 -22.59 -4.56
CA THR A 72 16.69 -23.05 -4.93
C THR A 72 15.90 -23.61 -3.74
N LEU A 73 16.56 -24.32 -2.81
CA LEU A 73 15.91 -24.99 -1.69
C LEU A 73 15.54 -24.03 -0.56
N LEU A 74 16.37 -23.02 -0.24
CA LEU A 74 16.04 -21.99 0.75
C LEU A 74 14.75 -21.22 0.40
N PRO A 75 14.62 -20.62 -0.79
CA PRO A 75 13.40 -19.89 -1.15
C PRO A 75 12.18 -20.80 -1.34
N ALA A 76 12.35 -22.06 -1.79
CA ALA A 76 11.24 -23.02 -1.86
C ALA A 76 10.70 -23.38 -0.46
N ALA A 77 11.59 -23.65 0.50
CA ALA A 77 11.21 -23.90 1.89
C ALA A 77 10.58 -22.67 2.55
N PHE A 78 11.11 -21.47 2.28
CA PHE A 78 10.54 -20.21 2.75
C PHE A 78 9.14 -19.96 2.19
N SER A 79 8.90 -20.26 0.90
CA SER A 79 7.61 -20.08 0.24
C SER A 79 6.55 -21.08 0.75
N ALA A 80 6.95 -22.34 1.00
CA ALA A 80 6.06 -23.33 1.62
C ALA A 80 5.70 -22.95 3.06
N PHE A 81 6.67 -22.48 3.85
CA PHE A 81 6.43 -21.99 5.21
C PHE A 81 5.51 -20.75 5.23
N ALA A 82 5.70 -19.84 4.28
CA ALA A 82 4.88 -18.64 4.12
C ALA A 82 3.41 -18.94 3.84
N LEU A 83 3.13 -20.00 3.08
CA LEU A 83 1.77 -20.44 2.77
C LEU A 83 1.04 -21.03 3.99
N ILE A 84 1.79 -21.71 4.87
CA ILE A 84 1.22 -22.38 6.04
C ILE A 84 0.82 -21.34 7.09
N TRP A 85 1.67 -20.36 7.38
CA TRP A 85 1.45 -19.35 8.43
C TRP A 85 1.47 -17.90 7.89
N PRO A 86 0.47 -17.49 7.09
CA PRO A 86 0.41 -16.14 6.52
C PRO A 86 0.34 -15.06 7.61
N GLN A 87 -0.31 -15.35 8.74
CA GLN A 87 -0.44 -14.39 9.84
C GLN A 87 0.90 -13.99 10.46
N THR A 88 1.88 -14.89 10.49
CA THR A 88 3.22 -14.59 11.01
C THR A 88 3.94 -13.62 10.08
N ILE A 89 3.78 -13.78 8.77
CA ILE A 89 4.35 -12.85 7.78
C ILE A 89 3.71 -11.47 7.90
N LEU A 90 2.39 -11.40 8.09
CA LEU A 90 1.68 -10.14 8.37
C LEU A 90 2.24 -9.41 9.58
N ALA A 91 2.76 -10.12 10.59
CA ALA A 91 3.30 -9.50 11.81
C ALA A 91 4.78 -9.15 11.67
N VAL A 92 5.56 -9.95 10.94
CA VAL A 92 7.00 -9.72 10.75
C VAL A 92 7.26 -8.45 9.96
N LEU A 93 6.49 -8.18 8.89
CA LEU A 93 6.74 -7.01 8.05
C LEU A 93 6.55 -5.68 8.81
N PRO A 94 5.44 -5.45 9.54
CA PRO A 94 5.28 -4.28 10.39
C PRO A 94 6.27 -4.26 11.55
N LEU A 95 6.68 -5.40 12.10
CA LEU A 95 7.68 -5.42 13.17
C LEU A 95 9.03 -4.89 12.68
N VAL A 96 9.50 -5.37 11.51
CA VAL A 96 10.73 -4.91 10.88
C VAL A 96 10.61 -3.43 10.52
N LEU A 97 9.54 -3.02 9.84
CA LEU A 97 9.31 -1.61 9.52
C LEU A 97 9.27 -0.74 10.79
N GLY A 98 8.57 -1.19 11.84
CA GLY A 98 8.48 -0.48 13.11
C GLY A 98 9.84 -0.31 13.78
N SER A 99 10.68 -1.36 13.77
CA SER A 99 12.06 -1.27 14.28
C SER A 99 12.93 -0.30 13.49
N LEU A 100 12.79 -0.28 12.15
CA LEU A 100 13.51 0.65 11.28
C LEU A 100 13.05 2.09 11.52
N LEU A 101 11.75 2.30 11.70
CA LEU A 101 11.17 3.61 12.03
C LEU A 101 11.67 4.13 13.39
N LEU A 102 11.76 3.25 14.39
CA LEU A 102 12.34 3.61 15.69
C LEU A 102 13.80 4.02 15.54
N MET A 103 14.60 3.27 14.78
CA MET A 103 16.00 3.61 14.50
C MET A 103 16.12 4.96 13.78
N ASP A 104 15.32 5.20 12.75
CA ASP A 104 15.29 6.45 12.00
C ASP A 104 14.94 7.66 12.89
N GLY A 105 13.85 7.54 13.67
CA GLY A 105 13.42 8.61 14.55
C GLY A 105 14.39 8.88 15.70
N VAL A 106 15.01 7.85 16.26
CA VAL A 106 16.08 7.99 17.27
C VAL A 106 17.33 8.62 16.67
N GLY A 107 17.68 8.33 15.42
CA GLY A 107 18.77 9.00 14.73
C GLY A 107 18.54 10.51 14.53
N LYS A 108 17.29 10.94 14.36
CA LYS A 108 16.90 12.34 14.17
C LYS A 108 16.61 13.11 15.47
N LEU A 109 16.48 12.40 16.59
CA LEU A 109 16.20 12.99 17.92
C LEU A 109 17.20 14.08 18.33
N PRO A 110 18.53 13.89 18.19
CA PRO A 110 19.51 14.93 18.52
C PRO A 110 19.35 16.18 17.65
N LEU A 111 19.14 16.01 16.35
CA LEU A 111 18.91 17.10 15.38
C LEU A 111 17.65 17.89 15.72
N ALA A 112 16.57 17.19 16.08
CA ALA A 112 15.32 17.80 16.50
C ALA A 112 15.46 18.62 17.79
N ILE A 113 16.21 18.13 18.78
CA ILE A 113 16.46 18.84 20.05
C ILE A 113 17.31 20.09 19.82
N THR A 114 18.37 20.00 19.02
CA THR A 114 19.19 21.16 18.64
C THR A 114 18.34 22.18 17.89
N GLY A 115 17.52 21.73 16.94
CA GLY A 115 16.59 22.57 16.18
C GLY A 115 15.63 23.37 17.07
N LEU A 116 15.16 22.75 18.15
CA LEU A 116 14.26 23.38 19.12
C LEU A 116 14.97 24.36 20.05
N ARG A 117 16.20 24.04 20.48
CA ARG A 117 17.03 24.92 21.33
C ARG A 117 17.45 26.20 20.62
N GLU A 118 17.78 26.10 19.35
CA GLU A 118 18.28 27.23 18.55
C GLU A 118 17.15 28.02 17.85
N GLN A 119 15.88 27.65 18.09
CA GLN A 119 14.70 28.28 17.48
C GLN A 119 14.80 28.45 15.96
N PHE A 120 15.29 27.42 15.25
CA PHE A 120 15.39 27.47 13.80
C PHE A 120 14.01 27.60 13.13
N PRO A 121 13.89 28.35 12.02
CA PRO A 121 12.65 28.45 11.25
C PRO A 121 12.13 27.10 10.68
N GLY A 122 12.96 26.04 10.71
CA GLY A 122 12.59 24.67 10.34
C GLY A 122 12.32 23.71 11.52
N MET A 123 12.19 24.20 12.75
CA MET A 123 12.07 23.34 13.94
C MET A 123 10.85 22.42 13.93
N ILE A 124 9.71 22.89 13.40
CA ILE A 124 8.44 22.15 13.38
C ILE A 124 8.53 20.92 12.46
N PRO A 125 8.90 21.06 11.16
CA PRO A 125 9.05 19.89 10.29
C PRO A 125 10.19 18.95 10.77
N LEU A 126 11.27 19.49 11.35
CA LEU A 126 12.38 18.67 11.86
C LEU A 126 11.96 17.82 13.07
N THR A 127 11.23 18.40 14.02
CA THR A 127 10.70 17.67 15.20
C THR A 127 9.63 16.65 14.80
N LEU A 128 8.72 16.99 13.89
CA LEU A 128 7.76 16.04 13.31
C LEU A 128 8.46 14.86 12.64
N SER A 129 9.54 15.12 11.89
CA SER A 129 10.31 14.08 11.20
C SER A 129 10.99 13.08 12.14
N ALA A 130 11.19 13.43 13.41
CA ALA A 130 11.71 12.53 14.44
C ALA A 130 10.58 11.86 15.24
N ILE A 131 9.57 12.62 15.66
CA ILE A 131 8.49 12.14 16.53
C ILE A 131 7.56 11.17 15.78
N VAL A 132 7.16 11.50 14.56
CA VAL A 132 6.24 10.66 13.76
C VAL A 132 6.78 9.23 13.58
N PRO A 133 8.02 9.02 13.10
CA PRO A 133 8.57 7.67 12.99
C PRO A 133 8.68 6.95 14.33
N ILE A 134 9.03 7.64 15.43
CA ILE A 134 9.07 7.00 16.76
C ILE A 134 7.68 6.49 17.17
N VAL A 135 6.66 7.33 17.05
CA VAL A 135 5.29 6.98 17.44
C VAL A 135 4.74 5.86 16.56
N LEU A 136 4.86 5.98 15.22
CA LEU A 136 4.45 4.92 14.30
C LEU A 136 5.22 3.62 14.57
N GLY A 137 6.54 3.71 14.76
CA GLY A 137 7.40 2.57 15.03
C GLY A 137 7.01 1.84 16.31
N ALA A 138 6.73 2.57 17.39
CA ALA A 138 6.24 2.00 18.63
C ALA A 138 4.88 1.31 18.45
N ILE A 139 3.93 1.94 17.75
CA ILE A 139 2.61 1.35 17.48
C ILE A 139 2.76 0.04 16.68
N LEU A 140 3.62 0.03 15.66
CA LEU A 140 3.89 -1.16 14.84
C LEU A 140 4.52 -2.30 15.66
N VAL A 141 5.41 -1.99 16.59
CA VAL A 141 6.09 -3.02 17.41
C VAL A 141 5.16 -3.60 18.47
N PHE A 142 4.38 -2.76 19.18
CA PHE A 142 3.49 -3.24 20.23
C PHE A 142 2.21 -3.88 19.70
N ASN A 143 1.68 -3.39 18.58
CA ASN A 143 0.46 -3.93 17.99
C ASN A 143 0.48 -3.84 16.45
N PRO A 144 1.25 -4.74 15.78
CA PRO A 144 1.41 -4.72 14.33
C PRO A 144 0.07 -4.91 13.60
N PHE A 145 -0.83 -5.74 14.14
CA PHE A 145 -2.13 -6.01 13.52
C PHE A 145 -3.07 -4.80 13.60
N ALA A 146 -3.12 -4.10 14.74
CA ALA A 146 -3.90 -2.88 14.85
C ALA A 146 -3.34 -1.79 13.93
N ALA A 147 -2.02 -1.67 13.84
CA ALA A 147 -1.36 -0.71 12.94
C ALA A 147 -1.77 -0.92 11.48
N VAL A 148 -1.68 -2.17 11.00
CA VAL A 148 -2.10 -2.53 9.64
C VAL A 148 -3.59 -2.24 9.44
N ARG A 149 -4.44 -2.57 10.41
CA ARG A 149 -5.89 -2.30 10.34
C ARG A 149 -6.20 -0.81 10.21
N ILE A 150 -5.55 0.03 11.02
CA ILE A 150 -5.71 1.48 10.97
C ILE A 150 -5.22 2.02 9.63
N ALA A 151 -4.07 1.56 9.14
CA ALA A 151 -3.55 1.96 7.83
C ALA A 151 -4.53 1.62 6.69
N VAL A 152 -5.09 0.40 6.71
CA VAL A 152 -6.11 -0.03 5.73
C VAL A 152 -7.37 0.85 5.81
N MET A 153 -7.83 1.19 7.02
CA MET A 153 -8.97 2.09 7.20
C MET A 153 -8.68 3.51 6.68
N VAL A 154 -7.50 4.07 6.97
CA VAL A 154 -7.08 5.39 6.47
C VAL A 154 -7.03 5.36 4.94
N PHE A 155 -6.50 4.30 4.34
CA PHE A 155 -6.48 4.13 2.89
C PHE A 155 -7.90 4.01 2.31
N GLY A 156 -8.78 3.24 2.94
CA GLY A 156 -10.19 3.14 2.55
C GLY A 156 -10.93 4.48 2.64
N GLY A 157 -10.68 5.26 3.69
CA GLY A 157 -11.21 6.62 3.83
C GLY A 157 -10.70 7.57 2.75
N ALA A 158 -9.40 7.51 2.43
CA ALA A 158 -8.82 8.29 1.35
C ALA A 158 -9.43 7.93 -0.02
N LEU A 159 -9.65 6.64 -0.29
CA LEU A 159 -10.33 6.16 -1.49
C LEU A 159 -11.77 6.69 -1.62
N VAL A 160 -12.51 6.70 -0.51
CA VAL A 160 -13.87 7.28 -0.49
C VAL A 160 -13.82 8.78 -0.77
N ALA A 161 -12.86 9.49 -0.16
CA ALA A 161 -12.69 10.93 -0.37
C ALA A 161 -12.32 11.25 -1.82
N ASP A 162 -11.40 10.49 -2.41
CA ASP A 162 -10.95 10.64 -3.79
C ASP A 162 -12.11 10.40 -4.78
N GLY A 163 -12.81 9.26 -4.64
CA GLY A 163 -13.98 8.96 -5.47
C GLY A 163 -15.12 9.98 -5.32
N ALA A 164 -15.32 10.54 -4.13
CA ALA A 164 -16.29 11.60 -3.91
C ALA A 164 -15.86 12.93 -4.59
N SER A 165 -14.57 13.24 -4.56
CA SER A 165 -13.99 14.42 -5.21
C SER A 165 -14.12 14.35 -6.74
N ASP A 166 -13.86 13.18 -7.32
CA ASP A 166 -14.05 12.92 -8.75
C ASP A 166 -15.52 13.08 -9.17
N LEU A 167 -16.45 12.51 -8.40
CA LEU A 167 -17.89 12.68 -8.63
C LEU A 167 -18.32 14.15 -8.56
N ALA A 168 -17.82 14.90 -7.58
CA ALA A 168 -18.12 16.32 -7.42
C ALA A 168 -17.64 17.12 -8.65
N THR A 169 -16.43 16.84 -9.13
CA THR A 169 -15.84 17.49 -10.30
C THR A 169 -16.69 17.26 -11.55
N VAL A 170 -17.15 16.03 -11.80
CA VAL A 170 -18.02 15.69 -12.94
C VAL A 170 -19.37 16.43 -12.88
N ILE A 171 -19.96 16.57 -11.69
CA ILE A 171 -21.22 17.29 -11.50
C ILE A 171 -21.05 18.79 -11.76
N LEU A 172 -19.95 19.38 -11.29
CA LEU A 172 -19.60 20.79 -11.50
C LEU A 172 -19.36 21.10 -12.98
N GLU A 173 -18.61 20.26 -13.70
CA GLU A 173 -18.41 20.41 -15.15
C GLU A 173 -19.74 20.34 -15.92
N LYS A 174 -20.64 19.42 -15.53
CA LYS A 174 -21.97 19.31 -16.15
C LYS A 174 -22.80 20.57 -15.94
N ARG A 175 -22.71 21.19 -14.75
CA ARG A 175 -23.39 22.46 -14.47
C ARG A 175 -22.76 23.63 -15.23
N ALA A 176 -21.43 23.72 -15.28
CA ALA A 176 -20.74 24.78 -16.01
C ALA A 176 -21.01 24.74 -17.53
N GLY A 177 -21.03 23.54 -18.11
CA GLY A 177 -21.39 23.36 -19.53
C GLY A 177 -22.85 23.73 -19.83
N ALA A 178 -23.79 23.47 -18.90
CA ALA A 178 -25.19 23.87 -19.05
C ALA A 178 -25.36 25.41 -18.99
N SER A 179 -24.57 26.10 -18.16
CA SER A 179 -24.57 27.57 -18.06
C SER A 179 -23.98 28.25 -19.29
N ALA A 180 -22.94 27.68 -19.91
CA ALA A 180 -22.29 28.25 -21.11
C ALA A 180 -23.14 28.12 -22.38
N VAL A 181 -24.01 27.11 -22.46
CA VAL A 181 -24.97 26.94 -23.58
C VAL A 181 -26.14 27.92 -23.48
N GLY A 182 -26.44 28.46 -22.29
CA GLY A 182 -27.49 29.46 -22.08
C GLY A 182 -27.10 30.90 -22.45
N SER A 183 -25.82 31.18 -22.71
CA SER A 183 -25.28 32.52 -22.97
C SER A 183 -24.71 32.69 -24.38
N GLY A 184 -25.20 31.93 -25.37
CA GLY A 184 -24.87 32.13 -26.78
C GLY A 184 -25.33 33.51 -27.27
N PRO A 185 -24.55 34.22 -28.11
CA PRO A 185 -24.79 35.62 -28.44
C PRO A 185 -26.14 35.79 -29.13
N ALA A 186 -27.02 36.57 -28.50
CA ALA A 186 -28.18 37.12 -29.17
C ALA A 186 -27.67 38.05 -30.28
N LEU A 187 -27.64 37.53 -31.51
CA LEU A 187 -27.55 38.32 -32.73
C LEU A 187 -28.85 39.11 -32.91
#